data_AF-A0A957QQ03-F1
#
_entry.id   AF-A0A957QQ03-F1
#
_cell.length_a   1.000
_cell.length_b   1.000
_cell.length_c   1.000
_cell.angle_alpha   90.00
_cell.angle_beta   90.00
_cell.angle_gamma   90.00
#
_symmetry.space_group_name_H-M   'P 1'
#
loop_
_entity.id
_entity.type
_entity.pdbx_description
1 polymer ?
#
loop_
_entity_poly.entity_id
_entity_poly.type
_entity_poly.pdbx_seq_one_letter_code
_entity_poly.pdbx_strand_id
1 'polypeptide(L)'
;LSHAMNDWPSAPGYVVLFGDANINPNGHPTLNGTSWWIADEPNYVVTDFQFVDRFLGLIPSDHIYSTLIGPDLIPDIAVGRLAAQSNAEAQAMVDKIIFFEQNGQSPAGLAGHDEVIFVSDNEDDGGNFCEQNRTTAYSLPDSFTAHPLCLDEMPINDLRQSMKDLVNSPDGVLLLNYRGHGAVHSWASTSPPNAILHVNTPSFWLNPGKPPIILSFDCLDGNFAQPGFPGLGETILGYEMKGTAGHWSSAGLGFGFEHDLLATEFYDGVFGQGMVRFGDAVNFAKAKYWQASNEFGYDISELYSFNLQGDPAMHLFRSEVSLDKQVNATNFLVGDPVTLTLTIENNALYPAHVVITDTMPVGVTYLGYSATTTATLVGPEPTFALSWGADMTDTVHAGIPAGAQATLEIYGVAAVAGAYDHTAQLQVTGFDLNMANNQATVSYDIMQKILLPIIVRR
;
A
#
# COMPACT_ATOMS: atom_id res chain seq x y z
N LEU A 1 25.21 2.91 -1.10
CA LEU A 1 23.96 3.42 -1.71
C LEU A 1 24.21 4.61 -2.64
N SER A 2 24.94 5.65 -2.23
CA SER A 2 25.23 6.81 -3.09
C SER A 2 25.87 6.46 -4.45
N HIS A 3 26.76 5.46 -4.51
CA HIS A 3 27.29 4.96 -5.79
C HIS A 3 26.18 4.36 -6.68
N ALA A 4 25.26 3.58 -6.11
CA ALA A 4 24.16 3.00 -6.86
C ALA A 4 23.19 4.08 -7.39
N MET A 5 22.91 5.11 -6.59
CA MET A 5 22.08 6.25 -7.01
C MET A 5 22.70 7.04 -8.17
N ASN A 6 24.02 7.27 -8.15
CA ASN A 6 24.68 8.16 -9.11
C ASN A 6 25.17 7.44 -10.38
N ASP A 7 25.59 6.18 -10.27
CA ASP A 7 26.40 5.53 -11.31
C ASP A 7 25.72 4.32 -11.96
N TRP A 8 24.63 3.78 -11.39
CA TRP A 8 23.90 2.68 -12.03
C TRP A 8 23.07 3.18 -13.22
N PRO A 9 22.86 2.36 -14.27
CA PRO A 9 22.00 2.74 -15.41
C PRO A 9 20.56 3.09 -15.02
N SER A 10 20.09 2.55 -13.89
CA SER A 10 18.81 2.89 -13.29
C SER A 10 19.03 3.04 -11.79
N ALA A 11 18.85 4.26 -11.28
CA ALA A 11 18.96 4.55 -9.86
C ALA A 11 17.88 3.75 -9.10
N PRO A 12 18.23 3.09 -7.99
CA PRO A 12 17.25 2.37 -7.19
C PRO A 12 16.29 3.36 -6.50
N GLY A 13 14.99 3.08 -6.53
CA GLY A 13 13.98 3.84 -5.77
C GLY A 13 13.75 3.29 -4.35
N TYR A 14 14.17 2.05 -4.09
CA TYR A 14 13.88 1.31 -2.87
C TYR A 14 15.10 0.49 -2.42
N VAL A 15 15.32 0.39 -1.11
CA VAL A 15 16.33 -0.48 -0.49
C VAL A 15 15.72 -1.22 0.70
N VAL A 16 15.88 -2.53 0.71
CA VAL A 16 15.56 -3.36 1.88
C VAL A 16 16.84 -3.80 2.56
N LEU A 17 16.99 -3.45 3.83
CA LEU A 17 18.07 -3.92 4.69
C LEU A 17 17.67 -5.27 5.28
N PHE A 18 18.40 -6.32 4.89
CA PHE A 18 18.08 -7.68 5.31
C PHE A 18 19.00 -8.13 6.44
N GLY A 19 18.48 -8.12 7.66
CA GLY A 19 19.19 -8.57 8.85
C GLY A 19 18.98 -7.67 10.05
N ASP A 20 19.01 -8.30 11.22
CA ASP A 20 18.91 -7.63 12.50
C ASP A 20 20.14 -6.77 12.85
N ALA A 21 19.98 -5.91 13.84
CA ALA A 21 20.94 -4.92 14.30
C ALA A 21 21.14 -5.00 15.82
N ASN A 22 22.23 -4.42 16.31
CA ASN A 22 22.56 -4.45 17.75
C ASN A 22 23.28 -3.16 18.16
N ILE A 23 22.98 -2.61 19.35
CA ILE A 23 23.71 -1.48 19.98
C ILE A 23 25.18 -1.78 20.27
N ASN A 24 25.56 -3.05 20.24
CA ASN A 24 26.88 -3.56 20.51
C ASN A 24 27.50 -4.25 19.28
N PRO A 25 27.69 -3.55 18.15
CA PRO A 25 28.16 -4.17 16.91
C PRO A 25 29.58 -4.75 17.04
N ASN A 26 30.34 -4.34 18.06
CA ASN A 26 31.70 -4.80 18.34
C ASN A 26 31.78 -5.90 19.41
N GLY A 27 30.65 -6.35 19.95
CA GLY A 27 30.58 -7.44 20.93
C GLY A 27 31.30 -7.16 22.25
N HIS A 28 31.28 -5.91 22.73
CA HIS A 28 31.87 -5.55 24.01
C HIS A 28 31.08 -6.14 25.19
N PRO A 29 31.76 -6.60 26.25
CA PRO A 29 31.08 -7.07 27.45
C PRO A 29 30.43 -5.91 28.21
N THR A 30 29.28 -6.17 28.82
CA THR A 30 28.63 -5.23 29.76
C THR A 30 29.51 -5.02 30.99
N LEU A 31 29.65 -3.75 31.43
CA LEU A 31 30.46 -3.40 32.60
C LEU A 31 29.85 -3.88 33.93
N ASN A 32 28.56 -4.24 33.97
CA ASN A 32 27.83 -4.54 35.21
C ASN A 32 26.95 -5.82 35.16
N GLY A 33 27.23 -6.77 34.26
CA GLY A 33 26.56 -8.08 34.28
C GLY A 33 25.04 -8.00 34.06
N THR A 34 24.58 -7.01 33.30
CA THR A 34 23.19 -6.89 32.87
C THR A 34 22.78 -8.14 32.10
N SER A 35 21.87 -8.94 32.66
CA SER A 35 21.46 -10.25 32.15
C SER A 35 20.88 -10.23 30.72
N TRP A 36 20.44 -9.06 30.30
CA TRP A 36 19.83 -8.81 29.00
C TRP A 36 20.83 -8.36 27.93
N TRP A 37 22.07 -8.03 28.33
CA TRP A 37 23.10 -7.62 27.38
C TRP A 37 23.76 -8.86 26.79
N ILE A 38 23.48 -9.12 25.51
CA ILE A 38 24.04 -10.23 24.78
C ILE A 38 25.21 -9.71 23.92
N ALA A 39 26.43 -10.02 24.34
CA ALA A 39 27.64 -9.53 23.66
C ALA A 39 27.92 -10.26 22.35
N ASP A 40 27.31 -11.43 22.13
CA ASP A 40 27.47 -12.29 20.96
C ASP A 40 26.23 -12.32 20.05
N GLU A 41 25.27 -11.43 20.29
CA GLU A 41 24.10 -11.31 19.43
C GLU A 41 24.53 -10.79 18.04
N PRO A 42 24.14 -11.48 16.95
CA PRO A 42 24.58 -11.12 15.61
C PRO A 42 24.17 -9.71 15.22
N ASN A 43 25.07 -9.01 14.53
CA ASN A 43 24.77 -7.75 13.85
C ASN A 43 24.95 -7.98 12.35
N TYR A 44 23.85 -8.15 11.62
CA TYR A 44 23.88 -8.52 10.20
C TYR A 44 23.98 -7.31 9.28
N VAL A 45 23.29 -6.22 9.64
CA VAL A 45 23.39 -4.93 8.96
C VAL A 45 23.81 -3.90 9.98
N VAL A 46 24.90 -3.18 9.70
CA VAL A 46 25.45 -2.17 10.60
C VAL A 46 24.37 -1.18 11.02
N THR A 47 24.09 -1.15 12.33
CA THR A 47 23.27 -0.14 12.96
C THR A 47 23.98 1.20 12.93
N ASP A 48 23.32 2.21 12.37
CA ASP A 48 23.76 3.57 12.53
C ASP A 48 23.09 4.19 13.76
N PHE A 49 23.89 4.80 14.63
CA PHE A 49 23.41 5.43 15.86
C PHE A 49 23.57 6.93 15.78
N GLN A 50 22.44 7.63 15.87
CA GLN A 50 22.40 9.09 15.77
C GLN A 50 22.21 9.70 17.16
N PHE A 51 23.11 10.61 17.54
CA PHE A 51 23.00 11.37 18.79
C PHE A 51 22.09 12.59 18.57
N VAL A 52 20.81 12.34 18.39
CA VAL A 52 19.81 13.37 18.04
C VAL A 52 18.59 13.34 18.94
N ASP A 53 18.34 12.22 19.63
CA ASP A 53 17.23 12.11 20.57
C ASP A 53 17.48 12.98 21.80
N ARG A 54 16.52 13.85 22.12
CA ARG A 54 16.65 14.85 23.20
C ARG A 54 16.69 14.24 24.61
N PHE A 55 16.34 12.97 24.76
CA PHE A 55 16.26 12.26 26.03
C PHE A 55 17.27 11.11 26.12
N LEU A 56 17.33 10.26 25.10
CA LEU A 56 18.22 9.09 25.04
C LEU A 56 19.61 9.44 24.51
N GLY A 57 19.72 10.51 23.72
CA GLY A 57 20.92 10.79 22.93
C GLY A 57 21.00 9.85 21.72
N LEU A 58 21.59 8.66 21.90
CA LEU A 58 21.78 7.69 20.82
C LEU A 58 20.52 6.88 20.53
N ILE A 59 20.08 6.90 19.29
CA ILE A 59 19.00 6.04 18.78
C ILE A 59 19.45 5.32 17.50
N PRO A 60 19.02 4.06 17.27
CA PRO A 60 19.30 3.38 16.02
C PRO A 60 18.45 3.98 14.90
N SER A 61 19.04 4.19 13.73
CA SER A 61 18.38 4.82 12.59
C SER A 61 18.81 4.21 11.27
N ASP A 62 17.85 4.03 10.38
CA ASP A 62 18.09 3.75 8.96
C ASP A 62 17.87 5.00 8.08
N HIS A 63 17.47 6.13 8.66
CA HIS A 63 17.18 7.36 7.90
C HIS A 63 18.39 7.88 7.12
N ILE A 64 19.60 7.68 7.64
CA ILE A 64 20.84 8.09 6.96
C ILE A 64 21.07 7.35 5.63
N TYR A 65 20.50 6.15 5.48
CA TYR A 65 20.59 5.40 4.23
C TYR A 65 19.67 5.98 3.15
N SER A 66 18.74 6.87 3.54
CA SER A 66 17.81 7.55 2.64
C SER A 66 18.31 8.91 2.14
N THR A 67 19.20 9.58 2.89
CA THR A 67 19.64 10.97 2.63
C THR A 67 20.99 10.97 1.89
N LEU A 68 20.94 10.84 0.56
CA LEU A 68 22.08 10.51 -0.28
C LEU A 68 22.49 11.64 -1.23
N ILE A 69 21.62 12.61 -1.51
CA ILE A 69 21.80 13.70 -2.46
C ILE A 69 21.58 15.04 -1.76
N GLY A 70 22.58 15.91 -1.86
CA GLY A 70 22.50 17.25 -1.26
C GLY A 70 22.70 17.26 0.26
N PRO A 71 22.84 18.47 0.86
CA PRO A 71 23.05 18.64 2.30
C PRO A 71 21.73 18.89 3.04
N ASP A 72 20.74 18.00 2.90
CA ASP A 72 19.47 18.07 3.60
C ASP A 72 19.07 16.70 4.18
N LEU A 73 17.92 16.64 4.88
CA LEU A 73 17.40 15.42 5.50
C LEU A 73 16.19 14.83 4.78
N ILE A 74 15.99 15.21 3.51
CA ILE A 74 14.91 14.69 2.69
C ILE A 74 15.31 13.29 2.19
N PRO A 75 14.45 12.26 2.34
CA PRO A 75 14.72 10.95 1.75
C PRO A 75 14.78 11.00 0.21
N ASP A 76 15.92 10.57 -0.36
CA ASP A 76 16.12 10.39 -1.80
C ASP A 76 15.74 8.98 -2.28
N ILE A 77 15.74 8.03 -1.36
CA ILE A 77 15.43 6.62 -1.60
C ILE A 77 14.61 6.09 -0.43
N ALA A 78 13.62 5.25 -0.70
CA ALA A 78 12.84 4.64 0.37
C ALA A 78 13.60 3.46 0.97
N VAL A 79 13.75 3.46 2.30
CA VAL A 79 14.49 2.45 3.05
C VAL A 79 13.54 1.73 4.00
N GLY A 80 13.59 0.40 3.99
CA GLY A 80 12.98 -0.42 5.02
C GLY A 80 13.92 -1.53 5.47
N ARG A 81 13.60 -2.17 6.60
CA ARG A 81 14.42 -3.22 7.22
C ARG A 81 13.59 -4.46 7.52
N LEU A 82 14.14 -5.62 7.20
CA LEU A 82 13.69 -6.92 7.71
C LEU A 82 14.69 -7.39 8.75
N ALA A 83 14.44 -7.06 10.02
CA ALA A 83 15.32 -7.32 11.15
C ALA A 83 15.26 -8.80 11.58
N ALA A 84 15.63 -9.71 10.67
CA ALA A 84 15.63 -11.14 10.92
C ALA A 84 16.95 -11.58 11.56
N GLN A 85 16.87 -12.42 12.60
CA GLN A 85 18.03 -13.06 13.21
C GLN A 85 18.34 -14.44 12.60
N SER A 86 17.41 -14.99 11.82
CA SER A 86 17.54 -16.29 11.15
C SER A 86 16.90 -16.32 9.75
N ASN A 87 17.30 -17.29 8.92
CA ASN A 87 16.67 -17.53 7.62
C ASN A 87 15.18 -17.91 7.73
N ALA A 88 14.74 -18.48 8.86
CA ALA A 88 13.34 -18.85 9.04
C ALA A 88 12.47 -17.60 9.30
N GLU A 89 12.95 -16.70 10.15
CA GLU A 89 12.31 -15.39 10.38
C GLU A 89 12.32 -14.56 9.10
N ALA A 90 13.45 -14.51 8.40
CA ALA A 90 13.59 -13.89 7.09
C ALA A 90 12.49 -14.33 6.12
N GLN A 91 12.30 -15.64 5.97
CA GLN A 91 11.28 -16.22 5.12
C GLN A 91 9.87 -15.86 5.61
N ALA A 92 9.62 -15.94 6.92
CA ALA A 92 8.32 -15.58 7.50
C ALA A 92 7.95 -14.12 7.24
N MET A 93 8.91 -13.19 7.29
CA MET A 93 8.70 -11.78 6.96
C MET A 93 8.35 -11.61 5.48
N VAL A 94 9.15 -12.20 4.59
CA VAL A 94 8.95 -12.15 3.12
C VAL A 94 7.60 -12.76 2.73
N ASP A 95 7.25 -13.92 3.27
CA ASP A 95 5.99 -14.60 2.96
C ASP A 95 4.79 -13.73 3.32
N LYS A 96 4.81 -13.04 4.46
CA LYS A 96 3.72 -12.12 4.85
C LYS A 96 3.58 -10.94 3.90
N ILE A 97 4.69 -10.35 3.45
CA ILE A 97 4.69 -9.28 2.45
C ILE A 97 4.08 -9.80 1.14
N ILE A 98 4.51 -10.97 0.66
CA ILE A 98 3.97 -11.60 -0.54
C ILE A 98 2.46 -11.85 -0.39
N PHE A 99 2.01 -12.41 0.73
CA PHE A 99 0.58 -12.65 0.97
C PHE A 99 -0.23 -11.36 0.99
N PHE A 100 0.29 -10.31 1.64
CA PHE A 100 -0.34 -9.00 1.65
C PHE A 100 -0.52 -8.44 0.23
N GLU A 101 0.53 -8.50 -0.60
CA GLU A 101 0.44 -8.03 -1.99
C GLU A 101 -0.46 -8.92 -2.87
N GLN A 102 -0.43 -10.24 -2.69
CA GLN A 102 -1.24 -11.20 -3.45
C GLN A 102 -2.74 -11.13 -3.12
N ASN A 103 -3.12 -10.81 -1.88
CA ASN A 103 -4.52 -10.54 -1.55
C ASN A 103 -5.10 -9.41 -2.41
N GLY A 104 -4.27 -8.45 -2.80
CA GLY A 104 -4.70 -7.37 -3.68
C GLY A 104 -5.03 -7.77 -5.12
N GLN A 105 -4.92 -9.06 -5.50
CA GLN A 105 -5.18 -9.58 -6.85
C GLN A 105 -6.63 -10.01 -7.11
N SER A 106 -7.51 -9.86 -6.13
CA SER A 106 -8.91 -10.24 -6.30
C SER A 106 -9.82 -9.41 -5.41
N PRO A 107 -11.10 -9.20 -5.82
CA PRO A 107 -12.08 -8.50 -4.98
C PRO A 107 -12.23 -9.14 -3.59
N ALA A 108 -12.20 -10.47 -3.49
CA ALA A 108 -12.29 -11.18 -2.21
C ALA A 108 -11.06 -10.97 -1.32
N GLY A 109 -9.88 -10.82 -1.92
CA GLY A 109 -8.67 -10.51 -1.17
C GLY A 109 -8.65 -9.06 -0.66
N LEU A 110 -9.32 -8.14 -1.35
CA LEU A 110 -9.48 -6.72 -0.96
C LEU A 110 -10.60 -6.44 0.06
N ALA A 111 -11.42 -7.43 0.44
CA ALA A 111 -12.64 -7.22 1.23
C ALA A 111 -12.47 -6.56 2.62
N GLY A 112 -11.25 -6.46 3.15
CA GLY A 112 -10.92 -5.72 4.38
C GLY A 112 -9.85 -4.64 4.19
N HIS A 113 -9.52 -4.29 2.94
CA HIS A 113 -8.51 -3.27 2.63
C HIS A 113 -9.05 -1.83 2.75
N ASP A 114 -10.32 -1.67 3.14
CA ASP A 114 -11.00 -0.42 3.51
C ASP A 114 -11.11 -0.23 5.02
N GLU A 115 -10.70 -1.23 5.81
CA GLU A 115 -10.81 -1.23 7.26
C GLU A 115 -9.55 -0.70 7.92
N VAL A 116 -9.68 0.33 8.76
CA VAL A 116 -8.58 0.96 9.52
C VAL A 116 -8.92 0.98 11.01
N ILE A 117 -8.08 0.35 11.82
CA ILE A 117 -8.22 0.35 13.28
C ILE A 117 -7.41 1.52 13.85
N PHE A 118 -8.03 2.34 14.69
CA PHE A 118 -7.37 3.40 15.44
C PHE A 118 -7.41 3.08 16.93
N VAL A 119 -6.31 2.60 17.48
CA VAL A 119 -6.17 2.24 18.89
C VAL A 119 -5.49 3.38 19.62
N SER A 120 -6.06 3.82 20.74
CA SER A 120 -5.45 4.86 21.56
C SER A 120 -5.25 4.43 23.01
N ASP A 121 -4.15 4.89 23.60
CA ASP A 121 -3.94 4.90 25.04
C ASP A 121 -4.86 5.93 25.73
N ASN A 122 -4.82 5.98 27.06
CA ASN A 122 -5.57 6.94 27.87
C ASN A 122 -4.99 8.35 27.79
N GLU A 123 -5.84 9.37 27.88
CA GLU A 123 -5.44 10.77 27.98
C GLU A 123 -4.61 11.02 29.24
N ASP A 124 -3.50 11.74 29.08
CA ASP A 124 -2.68 12.25 30.16
C ASP A 124 -1.84 13.47 29.74
N ASP A 125 -0.75 13.76 30.46
CA ASP A 125 0.15 14.89 30.15
C ASP A 125 0.83 14.76 28.76
N GLY A 126 0.83 13.57 28.15
CA GLY A 126 1.29 13.32 26.78
C GLY A 126 0.29 13.73 25.70
N GLY A 127 -0.98 13.98 26.08
CA GLY A 127 -2.04 14.46 25.20
C GLY A 127 -3.30 13.57 25.21
N ASN A 128 -4.27 13.98 24.40
CA ASN A 128 -5.49 13.21 24.18
C ASN A 128 -5.33 12.34 22.92
N PHE A 129 -4.86 11.11 23.12
CA PHE A 129 -4.54 10.20 22.02
C PHE A 129 -5.77 9.76 21.21
N CYS A 130 -6.93 9.61 21.86
CA CYS A 130 -8.18 9.25 21.19
C CYS A 130 -8.63 10.35 20.21
N GLU A 131 -8.58 11.61 20.63
CA GLU A 131 -8.97 12.74 19.78
C GLU A 131 -7.98 12.97 18.63
N GLN A 132 -6.69 12.78 18.87
CA GLN A 132 -5.67 12.81 17.82
C GLN A 132 -5.93 11.73 16.75
N ASN A 133 -6.26 10.50 17.16
CA ASN A 133 -6.65 9.45 16.23
C ASN A 133 -7.93 9.79 15.45
N ARG A 134 -8.95 10.34 16.11
CA ARG A 134 -10.17 10.82 15.44
C ARG A 134 -9.87 11.91 14.41
N THR A 135 -8.94 12.80 14.72
CA THR A 135 -8.51 13.86 13.81
C THR A 135 -7.82 13.26 12.58
N THR A 136 -6.89 12.32 12.77
CA THR A 136 -6.21 11.61 11.67
C THR A 136 -7.22 10.85 10.80
N ALA A 137 -8.24 10.23 11.40
CA ALA A 137 -9.26 9.48 10.67
C ALA A 137 -10.07 10.34 9.68
N TYR A 138 -10.14 11.67 9.83
CA TYR A 138 -10.75 12.56 8.83
C TYR A 138 -9.99 12.62 7.50
N SER A 139 -8.74 12.12 7.46
CA SER A 139 -7.96 12.00 6.23
C SER A 139 -8.35 10.77 5.41
N LEU A 140 -9.17 9.87 5.96
CA LEU A 140 -9.67 8.71 5.24
C LEU A 140 -10.76 9.11 4.23
N PRO A 141 -10.72 8.54 3.01
CA PRO A 141 -11.83 8.68 2.07
C PRO A 141 -13.12 8.07 2.63
N ASP A 142 -14.28 8.54 2.14
CA ASP A 142 -15.61 8.01 2.53
C ASP A 142 -15.79 6.49 2.24
N SER A 143 -14.95 5.92 1.38
CA SER A 143 -14.93 4.48 1.09
C SER A 143 -14.24 3.64 2.16
N PHE A 144 -13.62 4.25 3.18
CA PHE A 144 -12.93 3.58 4.27
C PHE A 144 -13.75 3.61 5.55
N THR A 145 -13.64 2.53 6.33
CA THR A 145 -14.26 2.42 7.64
C THR A 145 -13.19 2.53 8.73
N ALA A 146 -13.38 3.50 9.62
CA ALA A 146 -12.52 3.71 10.78
C ALA A 146 -13.11 3.03 12.03
N HIS A 147 -12.29 2.25 12.75
CA HIS A 147 -12.64 1.62 14.02
C HIS A 147 -11.89 2.28 15.18
N PRO A 148 -12.44 3.31 15.83
CA PRO A 148 -11.82 3.91 17.01
C PRO A 148 -11.96 2.98 18.22
N LEU A 149 -10.83 2.61 18.82
CA LEU A 149 -10.72 1.83 20.05
C LEU A 149 -9.92 2.64 21.08
N CYS A 150 -10.63 3.41 21.92
CA CYS A 150 -10.01 4.33 22.86
C CYS A 150 -10.01 3.79 24.29
N LEU A 151 -8.84 3.73 24.93
CA LEU A 151 -8.73 3.21 26.31
C LEU A 151 -9.50 4.06 27.33
N ASP A 152 -9.70 5.36 27.08
CA ASP A 152 -10.52 6.22 27.93
C ASP A 152 -12.03 5.89 27.90
N GLU A 153 -12.49 5.24 26.83
CA GLU A 153 -13.91 5.02 26.57
C GLU A 153 -14.33 3.57 26.87
N MET A 154 -13.38 2.66 27.11
CA MET A 154 -13.67 1.26 27.40
C MET A 154 -12.61 0.58 28.28
N PRO A 155 -12.98 -0.44 29.06
CA PRO A 155 -12.02 -1.24 29.81
C PRO A 155 -10.96 -1.88 28.91
N ILE A 156 -9.71 -1.94 29.38
CA ILE A 156 -8.58 -2.49 28.60
C ILE A 156 -8.82 -3.90 28.06
N ASN A 157 -9.57 -4.75 28.78
CA ASN A 157 -9.87 -6.11 28.31
C ASN A 157 -10.84 -6.10 27.13
N ASP A 158 -11.81 -5.18 27.13
CA ASP A 158 -12.76 -5.03 26.04
C ASP A 158 -12.04 -4.44 24.82
N LEU A 159 -11.18 -3.43 25.04
CA LEU A 159 -10.30 -2.87 23.99
C LEU A 159 -9.43 -3.95 23.35
N ARG A 160 -8.72 -4.74 24.15
CA ARG A 160 -7.89 -5.84 23.64
C ARG A 160 -8.72 -6.86 22.86
N GLN A 161 -9.92 -7.19 23.34
CA GLN A 161 -10.79 -8.15 22.66
C GLN A 161 -11.29 -7.59 21.33
N SER A 162 -11.77 -6.34 21.29
CA SER A 162 -12.19 -5.69 20.04
C SER A 162 -11.03 -5.55 19.05
N MET A 163 -9.85 -5.14 19.51
CA MET A 163 -8.64 -5.06 18.68
C MET A 163 -8.30 -6.45 18.12
N LYS A 164 -8.36 -7.49 18.96
CA LYS A 164 -8.11 -8.88 18.55
C LYS A 164 -9.13 -9.35 17.51
N ASP A 165 -10.41 -9.05 17.69
CA ASP A 165 -11.46 -9.49 16.78
C ASP A 165 -11.32 -8.83 15.40
N LEU A 166 -10.96 -7.53 15.36
CA LEU A 166 -10.73 -6.81 14.11
C LEU A 166 -9.50 -7.32 13.36
N VAL A 167 -8.32 -7.39 14.00
CA VAL A 167 -7.10 -7.84 13.31
C VAL A 167 -7.17 -9.28 12.82
N ASN A 168 -8.06 -10.10 13.41
CA ASN A 168 -8.29 -11.49 13.03
C ASN A 168 -9.57 -11.68 12.21
N SER A 169 -10.16 -10.60 11.71
CA SER A 169 -11.30 -10.66 10.80
C SER A 169 -10.96 -11.52 9.58
N PRO A 170 -11.88 -12.39 9.10
CA PRO A 170 -11.63 -13.21 7.91
C PRO A 170 -11.37 -12.37 6.64
N ASP A 171 -11.94 -11.17 6.56
CA ASP A 171 -11.75 -10.25 5.44
C ASP A 171 -10.40 -9.49 5.54
N GLY A 172 -9.83 -9.44 6.74
CA GLY A 172 -8.61 -8.70 7.09
C GLY A 172 -8.89 -7.25 7.48
N VAL A 173 -7.81 -6.52 7.80
CA VAL A 173 -7.82 -5.06 7.95
C VAL A 173 -6.57 -4.51 7.27
N LEU A 174 -6.64 -3.29 6.73
CA LEU A 174 -5.50 -2.68 6.05
C LEU A 174 -4.46 -2.17 7.06
N LEU A 175 -4.90 -1.25 7.91
CA LEU A 175 -4.05 -0.50 8.83
C LEU A 175 -4.49 -0.74 10.27
N LEU A 176 -3.51 -0.98 11.14
CA LEU A 176 -3.64 -0.86 12.58
C LEU A 176 -2.79 0.34 13.01
N ASN A 177 -3.46 1.45 13.29
CA ASN A 177 -2.85 2.67 13.81
C ASN A 177 -2.91 2.65 15.34
N TYR A 178 -1.76 2.73 16.00
CA TYR A 178 -1.68 2.91 17.44
C TYR A 178 -1.15 4.29 17.79
N ARG A 179 -1.70 4.88 18.86
CA ARG A 179 -1.25 6.14 19.41
C ARG A 179 -1.29 6.15 20.93
N GLY A 180 -0.18 6.53 21.55
CA GLY A 180 -0.08 6.57 23.01
C GLY A 180 1.34 6.42 23.52
N HIS A 181 1.47 5.91 24.74
CA HIS A 181 2.77 5.57 25.30
C HIS A 181 3.31 4.27 24.71
N GLY A 182 4.61 4.25 24.50
CA GLY A 182 5.31 3.10 23.95
C GLY A 182 6.49 2.69 24.82
N ALA A 183 6.81 1.41 24.74
CA ALA A 183 8.07 0.85 25.18
C ALA A 183 8.54 -0.14 24.12
N VAL A 184 9.82 -0.51 24.18
CA VAL A 184 10.44 -1.45 23.22
C VAL A 184 9.55 -2.67 22.94
N HIS A 185 8.86 -3.20 23.95
CA HIS A 185 8.14 -4.47 23.87
C HIS A 185 6.62 -4.36 24.04
N SER A 186 6.04 -3.16 24.12
CA SER A 186 4.62 -2.99 24.47
C SER A 186 4.05 -1.61 24.24
N TRP A 187 2.73 -1.56 24.04
CA TRP A 187 1.91 -0.35 24.02
C TRP A 187 1.25 -0.06 25.38
N ALA A 188 1.07 1.22 25.70
CA ALA A 188 0.47 1.83 26.90
C ALA A 188 1.19 1.60 28.23
N SER A 189 1.69 0.38 28.48
CA SER A 189 2.35 0.05 29.72
C SER A 189 3.39 -1.02 29.50
N THR A 190 4.50 -0.96 30.24
CA THR A 190 5.61 -1.90 30.10
C THR A 190 5.28 -3.33 30.53
N SER A 191 4.10 -3.62 31.09
CA SER A 191 3.74 -4.98 31.53
C SER A 191 2.23 -5.20 31.62
N PRO A 192 1.75 -6.45 31.41
CA PRO A 192 0.39 -6.84 31.77
C PRO A 192 0.11 -6.65 33.28
N PRO A 193 -1.14 -6.41 33.70
CA PRO A 193 -2.36 -6.41 32.90
C PRO A 193 -2.69 -5.06 32.26
N ASN A 194 -1.78 -4.09 32.25
CA ASN A 194 -2.05 -2.71 31.80
C ASN A 194 -1.54 -2.41 30.37
N ALA A 195 -0.78 -3.31 29.74
CA ALA A 195 -0.24 -3.11 28.38
C ALA A 195 -1.29 -3.40 27.28
N ILE A 196 -1.64 -2.47 26.40
CA ILE A 196 -2.62 -2.76 25.33
C ILE A 196 -2.16 -3.95 24.47
N LEU A 197 -0.89 -3.94 24.05
CA LEU A 197 -0.24 -5.01 23.31
C LEU A 197 1.16 -5.27 23.89
N HIS A 198 1.64 -6.51 23.80
CA HIS A 198 2.97 -6.88 24.28
C HIS A 198 3.57 -8.01 23.42
N VAL A 199 4.89 -8.04 23.25
CA VAL A 199 5.60 -9.14 22.54
C VAL A 199 5.26 -10.54 23.05
N ASN A 200 4.83 -10.70 24.30
CA ASN A 200 4.53 -11.99 24.93
C ASN A 200 3.07 -12.44 24.72
N THR A 201 2.34 -11.82 23.79
CA THR A 201 0.97 -12.22 23.43
C THR A 201 0.86 -12.74 21.99
N PRO A 202 1.62 -13.78 21.57
CA PRO A 202 1.58 -14.29 20.20
C PRO A 202 0.23 -14.92 19.82
N SER A 203 -0.61 -15.27 20.80
CA SER A 203 -1.99 -15.77 20.59
C SER A 203 -3.01 -14.66 20.34
N PHE A 204 -2.58 -13.40 20.41
CA PHE A 204 -3.34 -12.25 19.94
C PHE A 204 -3.52 -12.31 18.42
N TRP A 205 -2.47 -12.73 17.71
CA TRP A 205 -2.42 -12.82 16.25
C TRP A 205 -2.89 -14.19 15.76
N LEU A 206 -3.96 -14.20 14.97
CA LEU A 206 -4.63 -15.36 14.39
C LEU A 206 -5.12 -15.03 12.96
N ASN A 207 -4.31 -14.26 12.22
CA ASN A 207 -4.64 -13.64 10.95
C ASN A 207 -3.81 -14.19 9.77
N PRO A 208 -3.89 -15.51 9.48
CA PRO A 208 -3.08 -16.10 8.43
C PRO A 208 -3.44 -15.59 7.05
N GLY A 209 -2.42 -15.24 6.28
CA GLY A 209 -2.56 -14.72 4.94
C GLY A 209 -3.15 -13.31 4.86
N LYS A 210 -3.67 -12.73 5.95
CA LYS A 210 -4.28 -11.38 6.01
C LYS A 210 -3.57 -10.48 7.04
N PRO A 211 -2.23 -10.32 6.99
CA PRO A 211 -1.52 -9.46 7.93
C PRO A 211 -1.82 -7.98 7.67
N PRO A 212 -2.21 -7.17 8.67
CA PRO A 212 -2.31 -5.72 8.50
C PRO A 212 -0.92 -5.08 8.46
N ILE A 213 -0.89 -3.80 8.12
CA ILE A 213 0.26 -2.92 8.35
C ILE A 213 0.04 -2.16 9.64
N ILE A 214 1.08 -2.03 10.45
CA ILE A 214 1.03 -1.30 11.72
C ILE A 214 1.68 0.07 11.53
N LEU A 215 1.01 1.11 12.01
CA LEU A 215 1.57 2.44 12.17
C LEU A 215 1.53 2.76 13.66
N SER A 216 2.68 2.86 14.31
CA SER A 216 2.73 3.17 15.74
C SER A 216 3.31 4.56 15.95
N PHE A 217 2.48 5.43 16.50
CA PHE A 217 2.80 6.82 16.83
C PHE A 217 3.08 6.96 18.32
N ASP A 218 4.04 6.16 18.81
CA ASP A 218 4.46 6.04 20.19
C ASP A 218 6.00 6.09 20.33
N CYS A 219 6.52 5.67 21.48
CA CYS A 219 7.95 5.63 21.76
C CYS A 219 8.50 4.19 21.67
N LEU A 220 9.71 4.03 21.12
CA LEU A 220 10.59 2.87 21.24
C LEU A 220 10.12 1.52 20.68
N ASP A 221 8.85 1.32 20.32
CA ASP A 221 8.35 0.00 19.88
C ASP A 221 8.95 -0.48 18.54
N GLY A 222 9.59 0.45 17.82
CA GLY A 222 10.36 0.26 16.59
C GLY A 222 11.87 0.14 16.81
N ASN A 223 12.33 0.07 18.06
CA ASN A 223 13.75 -0.04 18.38
C ASN A 223 14.27 -1.45 18.04
N PHE A 224 14.98 -1.52 16.93
CA PHE A 224 15.50 -2.75 16.34
C PHE A 224 16.94 -3.10 16.75
N ALA A 225 17.46 -2.46 17.80
CA ALA A 225 18.84 -2.65 18.21
C ALA A 225 19.00 -2.95 19.70
N GLN A 226 17.89 -3.17 20.41
CA GLN A 226 17.88 -3.46 21.83
C GLN A 226 18.41 -4.87 22.09
N PRO A 227 19.55 -5.03 22.81
CA PRO A 227 20.14 -6.35 22.98
C PRO A 227 19.26 -7.31 23.77
N GLY A 228 19.22 -8.56 23.28
CA GLY A 228 18.53 -9.67 23.92
C GLY A 228 17.02 -9.54 24.04
N PHE A 229 16.44 -8.53 23.39
CA PHE A 229 15.03 -8.23 23.43
C PHE A 229 14.57 -7.59 22.12
N PRO A 230 14.03 -8.38 21.17
CA PRO A 230 13.48 -7.80 19.96
C PRO A 230 12.34 -6.84 20.31
N GLY A 231 12.29 -5.72 19.59
CA GLY A 231 11.23 -4.75 19.64
C GLY A 231 9.87 -5.34 19.29
N LEU A 232 8.82 -4.59 19.61
CA LEU A 232 7.45 -4.99 19.32
C LEU A 232 7.24 -5.17 17.82
N GLY A 233 7.75 -4.24 17.01
CA GLY A 233 7.71 -4.35 15.55
C GLY A 233 8.43 -5.56 15.01
N GLU A 234 9.64 -5.83 15.48
CA GLU A 234 10.46 -6.95 15.01
C GLU A 234 9.78 -8.28 15.34
N THR A 235 9.25 -8.37 16.56
CA THR A 235 8.57 -9.57 17.03
C THR A 235 7.31 -9.87 16.21
N ILE A 236 6.46 -8.87 15.97
CA ILE A 236 5.20 -9.07 15.25
C ILE A 236 5.46 -9.33 13.76
N LEU A 237 6.47 -8.67 13.18
CA LEU A 237 6.90 -8.90 11.81
C LEU A 237 7.59 -10.27 11.66
N GLY A 238 8.23 -10.79 12.70
CA GLY A 238 8.91 -12.09 12.70
C GLY A 238 7.99 -13.31 12.84
N TYR A 239 6.72 -13.14 13.25
CA TYR A 239 5.81 -14.29 13.43
C TYR A 239 5.54 -15.04 12.13
N GLU A 240 5.68 -16.35 12.15
CA GLU A 240 5.35 -17.21 11.01
C GLU A 240 3.84 -17.18 10.71
N MET A 241 3.48 -16.84 9.45
CA MET A 241 2.10 -16.87 8.94
C MET A 241 1.08 -16.01 9.71
N LYS A 242 1.49 -15.02 10.52
CA LYS A 242 0.58 -14.14 11.28
C LYS A 242 1.30 -12.86 11.70
N GLY A 243 0.61 -11.92 12.33
CA GLY A 243 1.21 -10.65 12.76
C GLY A 243 1.04 -9.60 11.67
N THR A 244 2.10 -8.89 11.31
CA THR A 244 2.05 -7.75 10.39
C THR A 244 2.88 -7.95 9.12
N ALA A 245 2.52 -7.27 8.03
CA ALA A 245 3.31 -7.21 6.79
C ALA A 245 4.34 -6.07 6.80
N GLY A 246 4.17 -5.09 7.68
CA GLY A 246 5.10 -3.98 7.84
C GLY A 246 4.71 -3.10 9.02
N HIS A 247 5.69 -2.50 9.66
CA HIS A 247 5.52 -1.65 10.82
C HIS A 247 6.35 -0.37 10.65
N TRP A 248 5.71 0.79 10.69
CA TRP A 248 6.41 2.07 10.75
C TRP A 248 6.27 2.69 12.13
N SER A 249 7.40 2.83 12.84
CA SER A 249 7.38 3.30 14.22
C SER A 249 8.74 3.79 14.74
N SER A 250 8.72 4.40 15.94
CA SER A 250 9.85 5.09 16.53
C SER A 250 10.80 4.14 17.29
N ALA A 251 12.09 4.29 17.05
CA ALA A 251 13.15 3.70 17.85
C ALA A 251 13.61 4.60 19.02
N GLY A 252 13.07 5.82 19.11
CA GLY A 252 13.44 6.85 20.08
C GLY A 252 12.28 7.29 20.96
N LEU A 253 12.51 8.37 21.70
CA LEU A 253 11.54 9.11 22.48
C LEU A 253 11.16 10.40 21.73
N GLY A 254 9.87 10.72 21.72
CA GLY A 254 9.33 11.87 21.01
C GLY A 254 8.11 12.47 21.69
N PHE A 255 7.56 13.56 21.13
CA PHE A 255 6.31 14.15 21.61
C PHE A 255 5.13 13.86 20.68
N GLY A 256 3.94 13.82 21.28
CA GLY A 256 2.69 13.56 20.56
C GLY A 256 2.45 14.49 19.37
N PHE A 257 2.79 15.79 19.48
CA PHE A 257 2.58 16.77 18.39
C PHE A 257 3.50 16.54 17.19
N GLU A 258 4.64 15.88 17.38
CA GLU A 258 5.58 15.53 16.31
C GLU A 258 5.08 14.29 15.59
N HIS A 259 4.58 13.33 16.35
CA HIS A 259 3.91 12.15 15.81
C HIS A 259 2.62 12.52 15.09
N ASP A 260 1.92 13.60 15.49
CA ASP A 260 0.69 14.09 14.84
C ASP A 260 0.96 14.52 13.41
N LEU A 261 2.07 15.23 13.22
CA LEU A 261 2.52 15.67 11.91
C LEU A 261 2.89 14.46 11.04
N LEU A 262 3.71 13.53 11.55
CA LEU A 262 4.07 12.32 10.81
C LEU A 262 2.85 11.48 10.42
N ALA A 263 1.90 11.31 11.34
CA ALA A 263 0.66 10.59 11.06
C ALA A 263 -0.14 11.32 9.98
N THR A 264 -0.43 12.60 10.15
CA THR A 264 -1.26 13.37 9.22
C THR A 264 -0.65 13.37 7.81
N GLU A 265 0.65 13.61 7.71
CA GLU A 265 1.33 13.65 6.41
C GLU A 265 1.50 12.27 5.79
N PHE A 266 1.57 11.18 6.57
CA PHE A 266 1.49 9.83 6.02
C PHE A 266 0.13 9.56 5.37
N TYR A 267 -0.97 9.88 6.07
CA TYR A 267 -2.31 9.71 5.52
C TYR A 267 -2.56 10.65 4.33
N ASP A 268 -2.03 11.89 4.33
CA ASP A 268 -2.09 12.77 3.14
C ASP A 268 -1.27 12.20 1.98
N GLY A 269 -0.05 11.70 2.23
CA GLY A 269 0.77 11.06 1.20
C GLY A 269 0.01 9.91 0.54
N VAL A 270 -0.62 9.07 1.36
CA VAL A 270 -1.42 7.94 0.89
C VAL A 270 -2.69 8.38 0.15
N PHE A 271 -3.60 9.10 0.82
CA PHE A 271 -4.96 9.33 0.36
C PHE A 271 -5.13 10.65 -0.41
N GLY A 272 -4.31 11.65 -0.11
CA GLY A 272 -4.29 12.95 -0.77
C GLY A 272 -3.38 12.99 -2.00
N GLN A 273 -2.19 12.40 -1.92
CA GLN A 273 -1.18 12.41 -3.00
C GLN A 273 -1.13 11.13 -3.83
N GLY A 274 -1.89 10.09 -3.44
CA GLY A 274 -1.95 8.82 -4.18
C GLY A 274 -0.66 8.02 -4.13
N MET A 275 0.12 8.13 -3.05
CA MET A 275 1.34 7.34 -2.87
C MET A 275 0.98 5.90 -2.53
N VAL A 276 0.99 5.06 -3.55
CA VAL A 276 0.53 3.67 -3.41
C VAL A 276 1.53 2.77 -2.69
N ARG A 277 2.82 3.14 -2.59
CA ARG A 277 3.85 2.34 -1.89
C ARG A 277 4.13 2.85 -0.49
N PHE A 278 4.42 1.91 0.41
CA PHE A 278 4.60 2.21 1.82
C PHE A 278 5.79 3.15 2.05
N GLY A 279 6.93 2.86 1.44
CA GLY A 279 8.12 3.70 1.53
C GLY A 279 7.94 5.08 0.92
N ASP A 280 7.15 5.22 -0.14
CA ASP A 280 6.85 6.52 -0.76
C ASP A 280 6.06 7.41 0.22
N ALA A 281 5.02 6.85 0.86
CA ALA A 281 4.23 7.56 1.86
C ALA A 281 5.05 7.93 3.11
N VAL A 282 5.92 7.02 3.59
CA VAL A 282 6.86 7.31 4.68
C VAL A 282 7.81 8.46 4.31
N ASN A 283 8.39 8.42 3.10
CA ASN A 283 9.30 9.45 2.64
C ASN A 283 8.63 10.81 2.52
N PHE A 284 7.38 10.85 2.05
CA PHE A 284 6.60 12.09 1.99
C PHE A 284 6.34 12.67 3.38
N ALA A 285 5.90 11.83 4.32
CA ALA A 285 5.70 12.27 5.70
C ALA A 285 6.99 12.86 6.30
N LYS A 286 8.13 12.21 6.07
CA LYS A 286 9.44 12.71 6.52
C LYS A 286 9.86 14.00 5.80
N ALA A 287 9.62 14.14 4.50
CA ALA A 287 9.92 15.36 3.76
C ALA A 287 9.11 16.56 4.30
N LYS A 288 7.82 16.34 4.61
CA LYS A 288 6.94 17.32 5.24
C LYS A 288 7.36 17.67 6.65
N TYR A 289 7.77 16.67 7.42
CA TYR A 289 8.33 16.89 8.75
C TYR A 289 9.61 17.71 8.70
N TRP A 290 10.52 17.44 7.75
CA TRP A 290 11.72 18.24 7.54
C TRP A 290 11.40 19.69 7.18
N GLN A 291 10.41 19.92 6.32
CA GLN A 291 9.91 21.27 6.03
C GLN A 291 9.43 21.97 7.30
N ALA A 292 8.58 21.30 8.10
CA ALA A 292 8.08 21.85 9.35
C ALA A 292 9.19 22.09 10.40
N SER A 293 10.24 21.27 10.41
CA SER A 293 11.42 21.46 11.24
C SER A 293 12.12 22.79 10.91
N ASN A 294 12.25 23.11 9.62
CA ASN A 294 12.86 24.36 9.17
C ASN A 294 11.96 25.58 9.36
N GLU A 295 10.64 25.43 9.21
CA GLU A 295 9.69 26.54 9.27
C GLU A 295 9.21 26.85 10.68
N PHE A 296 9.01 25.83 11.52
CA PHE A 296 8.36 25.93 12.83
C PHE A 296 9.23 25.42 13.99
N GLY A 297 10.41 24.87 13.72
CA GLY A 297 11.35 24.44 14.76
C GLY A 297 11.02 23.11 15.41
N TYR A 298 10.34 22.20 14.69
CA TYR A 298 10.27 20.79 15.09
C TYR A 298 11.69 20.21 15.19
N ASP A 299 11.91 19.35 16.19
CA ASP A 299 13.21 18.73 16.40
C ASP A 299 13.43 17.62 15.38
N ILE A 300 14.63 17.52 14.81
CA ILE A 300 14.92 16.55 13.76
C ILE A 300 14.95 15.10 14.27
N SER A 301 14.89 14.86 15.59
CA SER A 301 14.94 13.51 16.18
C SER A 301 13.94 12.55 15.54
N GLU A 302 12.72 13.00 15.23
CA GLU A 302 11.69 12.12 14.70
C GLU A 302 11.94 11.66 13.26
N LEU A 303 12.76 12.39 12.49
CA LEU A 303 13.20 11.92 11.16
C LEU A 303 14.07 10.67 11.28
N TYR A 304 14.91 10.62 12.32
CA TYR A 304 15.84 9.53 12.57
C TYR A 304 15.20 8.38 13.35
N SER A 305 14.29 8.68 14.28
CA SER A 305 13.67 7.68 15.16
C SER A 305 12.67 6.80 14.41
N PHE A 306 11.89 7.34 13.48
CA PHE A 306 10.87 6.60 12.75
C PHE A 306 11.50 5.72 11.66
N ASN A 307 11.49 4.41 11.86
CA ASN A 307 12.06 3.43 10.94
C ASN A 307 10.96 2.55 10.36
N LEU A 308 11.09 2.22 9.06
CA LEU A 308 10.19 1.28 8.41
C LEU A 308 10.74 -0.13 8.54
N GLN A 309 10.07 -0.96 9.34
CA GLN A 309 10.32 -2.40 9.39
C GLN A 309 9.39 -3.09 8.39
N GLY A 310 9.93 -3.59 7.28
CA GLY A 310 9.15 -4.12 6.17
C GLY A 310 9.79 -3.80 4.82
N ASP A 311 9.04 -4.07 3.76
CA ASP A 311 9.43 -3.72 2.39
C ASP A 311 8.92 -2.31 2.03
N PRO A 312 9.82 -1.34 1.76
CA PRO A 312 9.45 0.01 1.31
C PRO A 312 8.78 0.02 -0.07
N ALA A 313 8.98 -1.00 -0.91
CA ALA A 313 8.32 -1.13 -2.21
C ALA A 313 6.94 -1.79 -2.13
N MET A 314 6.57 -2.32 -0.95
CA MET A 314 5.25 -2.93 -0.74
C MET A 314 4.17 -1.90 -1.03
N HIS A 315 3.25 -2.22 -1.94
CA HIS A 315 2.13 -1.31 -2.16
C HIS A 315 1.08 -1.48 -1.06
N LEU A 316 0.59 -0.38 -0.51
CA LEU A 316 -0.46 -0.31 0.49
C LEU A 316 -1.83 -0.61 -0.13
N PHE A 317 -2.03 -0.13 -1.35
CA PHE A 317 -3.29 -0.23 -2.09
C PHE A 317 -3.04 -0.92 -3.44
N ARG A 318 -4.03 -1.61 -4.03
CA ARG A 318 -3.97 -2.11 -5.43
C ARG A 318 -5.14 -1.68 -6.29
N SER A 319 -4.84 -1.31 -7.53
CA SER A 319 -5.86 -1.22 -8.57
C SER A 319 -6.22 -2.64 -8.95
N GLU A 320 -7.51 -2.92 -9.03
CA GLU A 320 -8.04 -4.18 -9.55
C GLU A 320 -9.09 -3.74 -10.56
N VAL A 321 -8.68 -3.65 -11.82
CA VAL A 321 -9.60 -3.33 -12.91
C VAL A 321 -9.81 -4.58 -13.75
N SER A 322 -10.96 -4.68 -14.39
CA SER A 322 -11.22 -5.77 -15.33
C SER A 322 -11.77 -5.21 -16.63
N LEU A 323 -11.47 -5.89 -17.73
CA LEU A 323 -11.99 -5.59 -19.04
C LEU A 323 -12.83 -6.76 -19.53
N ASP A 324 -14.07 -6.48 -19.94
CA ASP A 324 -14.90 -7.38 -20.74
C ASP A 324 -15.13 -6.77 -22.13
N LYS A 325 -15.29 -7.64 -23.14
CA LYS A 325 -15.52 -7.23 -24.52
C LYS A 325 -16.58 -8.10 -25.17
N GLN A 326 -17.62 -7.45 -25.68
CA GLN A 326 -18.73 -8.10 -26.34
C GLN A 326 -18.94 -7.53 -27.74
N VAL A 327 -19.63 -8.30 -28.57
CA VAL A 327 -20.05 -7.90 -29.92
C VAL A 327 -21.54 -8.19 -30.06
N ASN A 328 -22.27 -7.33 -30.76
CA ASN A 328 -23.73 -7.42 -30.88
C ASN A 328 -24.23 -8.67 -31.63
N ALA A 329 -23.38 -9.34 -32.41
CA ALA A 329 -23.68 -10.61 -33.04
C ALA A 329 -22.40 -11.41 -33.32
N THR A 330 -22.50 -12.73 -33.37
CA THR A 330 -21.37 -13.61 -33.76
C THR A 330 -21.25 -13.81 -35.26
N ASN A 331 -22.27 -13.41 -36.02
CA ASN A 331 -22.36 -13.58 -37.46
C ASN A 331 -22.93 -12.30 -38.09
N PHE A 332 -22.19 -11.72 -39.02
CA PHE A 332 -22.59 -10.55 -39.80
C PHE A 332 -22.58 -10.88 -41.28
N LEU A 333 -23.38 -10.16 -42.06
CA LEU A 333 -23.18 -10.03 -43.49
C LEU A 333 -22.40 -8.75 -43.79
N VAL A 334 -21.64 -8.72 -44.87
CA VAL A 334 -21.02 -7.47 -45.35
C VAL A 334 -22.10 -6.38 -45.49
N GLY A 335 -21.84 -5.23 -44.86
CA GLY A 335 -22.73 -4.07 -44.76
C GLY A 335 -23.59 -4.03 -43.49
N ASP A 336 -23.57 -5.05 -42.64
CA ASP A 336 -24.33 -5.07 -41.40
C ASP A 336 -23.65 -4.19 -40.32
N PRO A 337 -24.43 -3.56 -39.42
CA PRO A 337 -23.88 -2.77 -38.33
C PRO A 337 -23.21 -3.67 -37.29
N VAL A 338 -21.99 -3.31 -36.91
CA VAL A 338 -21.21 -3.95 -35.85
C VAL A 338 -21.13 -2.99 -34.67
N THR A 339 -21.53 -3.45 -33.49
CA THR A 339 -21.34 -2.74 -32.23
C THR A 339 -20.47 -3.60 -31.33
N LEU A 340 -19.35 -3.05 -30.90
CA LEU A 340 -18.48 -3.65 -29.90
C LEU A 340 -18.69 -2.91 -28.59
N THR A 341 -18.85 -3.64 -27.50
CA THR A 341 -19.06 -3.07 -26.17
C THR A 341 -17.88 -3.48 -25.31
N LEU A 342 -17.09 -2.52 -24.87
CA LEU A 342 -16.09 -2.70 -23.82
C LEU A 342 -16.69 -2.30 -22.50
N THR A 343 -16.54 -3.15 -21.50
CA THR A 343 -17.00 -2.90 -20.14
C THR A 343 -15.80 -2.96 -19.23
N ILE A 344 -15.57 -1.88 -18.49
CA ILE A 344 -14.44 -1.75 -17.58
C ILE A 344 -15.00 -1.62 -16.17
N GLU A 345 -14.59 -2.51 -15.28
CA GLU A 345 -14.94 -2.43 -13.86
C GLU A 345 -13.71 -2.04 -13.07
N ASN A 346 -13.85 -1.10 -12.14
CA ASN A 346 -12.85 -0.85 -11.13
C ASN A 346 -13.33 -1.48 -9.81
N ASN A 347 -12.76 -2.63 -9.51
CA ASN A 347 -13.02 -3.38 -8.28
C ASN A 347 -12.13 -2.92 -7.11
N ALA A 348 -11.25 -1.94 -7.32
CA ALA A 348 -10.47 -1.35 -6.24
C ALA A 348 -11.30 -0.36 -5.39
N LEU A 349 -10.77 -0.09 -4.21
CA LEU A 349 -11.34 0.83 -3.21
C LEU A 349 -11.08 2.32 -3.52
N TYR A 350 -10.43 2.61 -4.64
CA TYR A 350 -10.00 3.95 -5.03
C TYR A 350 -10.06 4.13 -6.54
N PRO A 351 -10.08 5.39 -7.03
CA PRO A 351 -10.17 5.65 -8.46
C PRO A 351 -8.99 5.04 -9.24
N ALA A 352 -9.29 4.40 -10.35
CA ALA A 352 -8.29 3.88 -11.27
C ALA A 352 -8.23 4.76 -12.52
N HIS A 353 -7.03 5.16 -12.91
CA HIS A 353 -6.80 5.77 -14.21
C HIS A 353 -6.36 4.71 -15.20
N VAL A 354 -7.21 4.43 -16.17
CA VAL A 354 -6.99 3.37 -17.17
C VAL A 354 -6.69 3.96 -18.54
N VAL A 355 -5.92 3.20 -19.30
CA VAL A 355 -5.57 3.40 -20.69
C VAL A 355 -6.04 2.17 -21.46
N ILE A 356 -7.08 2.32 -22.29
CA ILE A 356 -7.63 1.21 -23.08
C ILE A 356 -7.07 1.30 -24.49
N THR A 357 -6.50 0.19 -24.96
CA THR A 357 -6.06 0.02 -26.35
C THR A 357 -6.93 -0.98 -27.07
N ASP A 358 -7.60 -0.55 -28.14
CA ASP A 358 -8.38 -1.44 -29.01
C ASP A 358 -8.06 -1.17 -30.48
N THR A 359 -7.71 -2.21 -31.24
CA THR A 359 -7.30 -2.07 -32.65
C THR A 359 -8.35 -2.67 -33.56
N MET A 360 -9.05 -1.82 -34.29
CA MET A 360 -10.15 -2.26 -35.17
C MET A 360 -9.63 -3.24 -36.24
N PRO A 361 -10.27 -4.42 -36.40
CA PRO A 361 -9.84 -5.39 -37.39
C PRO A 361 -10.19 -4.90 -38.80
N VAL A 362 -9.39 -5.31 -39.78
CA VAL A 362 -9.58 -4.99 -41.21
C VAL A 362 -10.96 -5.39 -41.77
N GLY A 363 -11.68 -6.25 -41.05
CA GLY A 363 -13.04 -6.68 -41.35
C GLY A 363 -14.12 -5.64 -41.10
N VAL A 364 -13.86 -4.60 -40.30
CA VAL A 364 -14.87 -3.63 -39.87
C VAL A 364 -14.41 -2.21 -40.17
N THR A 365 -15.26 -1.45 -40.86
CA THR A 365 -15.06 0.00 -41.03
C THR A 365 -15.62 0.73 -39.82
N TYR A 366 -14.76 1.47 -39.12
CA TYR A 366 -15.16 2.31 -37.98
C TYR A 366 -16.09 3.45 -38.39
N LEU A 367 -17.09 3.74 -37.54
CA LEU A 367 -18.05 4.84 -37.72
C LEU A 367 -18.06 5.85 -36.58
N GLY A 368 -17.75 5.45 -35.35
CA GLY A 368 -17.85 6.31 -34.17
C GLY A 368 -17.82 5.52 -32.87
N TYR A 369 -17.90 6.21 -31.74
CA TYR A 369 -18.05 5.60 -30.42
C TYR A 369 -19.03 6.38 -29.54
N SER A 370 -19.49 5.77 -28.46
CA SER A 370 -20.10 6.45 -27.32
C SER A 370 -19.55 5.86 -26.01
N ALA A 371 -19.53 6.67 -24.96
CA ALA A 371 -19.08 6.24 -23.64
C ALA A 371 -20.12 6.62 -22.59
N THR A 372 -20.37 5.71 -21.65
CA THR A 372 -21.23 5.94 -20.49
C THR A 372 -20.53 5.44 -19.24
N THR A 373 -20.60 6.22 -18.16
CA THR A 373 -20.11 5.83 -16.84
C THR A 373 -21.27 5.60 -15.90
N THR A 374 -21.27 4.46 -15.22
CA THR A 374 -22.23 4.12 -14.17
C THR A 374 -21.67 4.62 -12.82
N ALA A 375 -21.51 5.93 -12.64
CA ALA A 375 -21.15 6.50 -11.34
C ALA A 375 -21.57 7.97 -11.19
N THR A 376 -21.99 8.31 -9.97
CA THR A 376 -22.20 9.69 -9.52
C THR A 376 -20.84 10.21 -9.02
N LEU A 377 -20.47 11.42 -9.45
CA LEU A 377 -19.16 12.03 -9.21
C LEU A 377 -18.89 12.33 -7.72
N VAL A 378 -17.72 11.91 -7.23
CA VAL A 378 -16.98 12.61 -6.16
C VAL A 378 -15.51 12.69 -6.63
N GLY A 379 -15.02 13.89 -6.96
CA GLY A 379 -13.67 14.12 -7.48
C GLY A 379 -13.61 14.67 -8.92
N PRO A 380 -12.44 15.18 -9.38
CA PRO A 380 -12.32 15.91 -10.63
C PRO A 380 -12.35 14.96 -11.84
N GLU A 381 -13.57 14.78 -12.36
CA GLU A 381 -13.99 14.42 -13.73
C GLU A 381 -13.25 13.28 -14.47
N PRO A 382 -13.95 12.20 -14.87
CA PRO A 382 -13.43 11.23 -15.83
C PRO A 382 -13.30 11.86 -17.22
N THR A 383 -12.10 12.24 -17.63
CA THR A 383 -11.85 12.72 -18.99
C THR A 383 -11.58 11.56 -19.94
N PHE A 384 -12.58 11.17 -20.73
CA PHE A 384 -12.39 10.30 -21.89
C PHE A 384 -11.75 11.09 -23.03
N ALA A 385 -10.44 10.98 -23.19
CA ALA A 385 -9.72 11.49 -24.37
C ALA A 385 -9.46 10.34 -25.33
N LEU A 386 -9.85 10.50 -26.60
CA LEU A 386 -9.63 9.54 -27.69
C LEU A 386 -8.83 10.20 -28.81
N SER A 387 -7.86 9.49 -29.40
CA SER A 387 -7.02 9.99 -30.47
C SER A 387 -6.88 8.94 -31.58
N TRP A 388 -7.70 9.07 -32.63
CA TRP A 388 -7.63 8.18 -33.80
C TRP A 388 -6.39 8.47 -34.66
N GLY A 389 -5.39 7.59 -34.59
CA GLY A 389 -4.24 7.56 -35.49
C GLY A 389 -4.50 6.82 -36.79
N ALA A 390 -3.61 7.00 -37.78
CA ALA A 390 -3.70 6.35 -39.11
C ALA A 390 -3.54 4.81 -39.08
N ASP A 391 -3.16 4.25 -37.93
CA ASP A 391 -2.81 2.84 -37.75
C ASP A 391 -3.94 2.00 -37.09
N MET A 392 -5.14 2.58 -36.93
CA MET A 392 -6.34 1.95 -36.34
C MET A 392 -6.20 1.46 -34.88
N THR A 393 -5.16 1.89 -34.15
CA THR A 393 -4.98 1.68 -32.71
C THR A 393 -5.35 2.97 -31.96
N ASP A 394 -6.26 2.90 -30.98
CA ASP A 394 -6.65 4.05 -30.16
C ASP A 394 -6.30 3.84 -28.67
N THR A 395 -6.24 4.91 -27.91
CA THR A 395 -5.84 4.97 -26.50
C THR A 395 -6.88 5.80 -25.73
N VAL A 396 -7.71 5.15 -24.91
CA VAL A 396 -8.71 5.84 -24.07
C VAL A 396 -8.14 6.07 -22.68
N HIS A 397 -7.98 7.32 -22.26
CA HIS A 397 -7.75 7.62 -20.84
C HIS A 397 -9.09 7.70 -20.11
N ALA A 398 -9.27 7.01 -18.99
CA ALA A 398 -10.48 7.13 -18.18
C ALA A 398 -10.14 7.05 -16.69
N GLY A 399 -10.74 7.94 -15.88
CA GLY A 399 -10.80 7.76 -14.43
C GLY A 399 -12.05 6.97 -14.09
N ILE A 400 -11.92 5.79 -13.49
CA ILE A 400 -13.06 4.99 -13.05
C ILE A 400 -13.11 5.07 -11.53
N PRO A 401 -14.15 5.64 -10.92
CA PRO A 401 -14.29 5.70 -9.46
C PRO A 401 -14.19 4.30 -8.83
N ALA A 402 -13.90 4.26 -7.53
CA ALA A 402 -13.91 3.02 -6.75
C ALA A 402 -15.25 2.29 -6.90
N GLY A 403 -15.22 0.98 -7.13
CA GLY A 403 -16.42 0.15 -7.30
C GLY A 403 -17.30 0.49 -8.51
N ALA A 404 -16.87 1.38 -9.40
CA ALA A 404 -17.65 1.84 -10.54
C ALA A 404 -17.35 1.06 -11.82
N GLN A 405 -18.24 1.23 -12.80
CA GLN A 405 -18.10 0.67 -14.14
C GLN A 405 -18.17 1.77 -15.20
N ALA A 406 -17.39 1.60 -16.26
CA ALA A 406 -17.47 2.39 -17.49
C ALA A 406 -17.78 1.46 -18.67
N THR A 407 -18.55 1.96 -19.63
CA THR A 407 -18.87 1.25 -20.87
C THR A 407 -18.49 2.10 -22.06
N LEU A 408 -17.76 1.53 -23.01
CA LEU A 408 -17.44 2.11 -24.31
C LEU A 408 -18.10 1.29 -25.40
N GLU A 409 -19.01 1.90 -26.16
CA GLU A 409 -19.56 1.32 -27.38
C GLU A 409 -18.83 1.85 -28.60
N ILE A 410 -18.30 0.96 -29.43
CA ILE A 410 -17.63 1.27 -30.68
C ILE A 410 -18.53 0.80 -31.83
N TYR A 411 -18.86 1.72 -32.73
CA TYR A 411 -19.75 1.48 -33.86
C TYR A 411 -18.94 1.33 -35.14
N GLY A 412 -19.33 0.34 -35.95
CA GLY A 412 -18.73 0.09 -37.25
C GLY A 412 -19.69 -0.62 -38.21
N VAL A 413 -19.17 -0.95 -39.39
CA VAL A 413 -19.89 -1.71 -40.43
C VAL A 413 -19.01 -2.84 -40.91
N ALA A 414 -19.57 -4.04 -40.99
CA ALA A 414 -18.90 -5.21 -41.55
C ALA A 414 -18.50 -4.94 -43.02
N ALA A 415 -17.20 -4.97 -43.33
CA ALA A 415 -16.63 -4.54 -44.61
C ALA A 415 -16.03 -5.70 -45.41
N VAL A 416 -15.31 -6.61 -44.75
CA VAL A 416 -14.61 -7.72 -45.39
C VAL A 416 -15.05 -9.03 -44.76
N ALA A 417 -15.36 -10.03 -45.59
CA ALA A 417 -15.73 -11.35 -45.12
C ALA A 417 -14.52 -12.11 -44.56
N GLY A 418 -14.71 -12.81 -43.44
CA GLY A 418 -13.65 -13.52 -42.72
C GLY A 418 -14.07 -13.84 -41.29
N ALA A 419 -13.26 -14.65 -40.62
CA ALA A 419 -13.33 -14.87 -39.18
C ALA A 419 -12.37 -13.90 -38.50
N TYR A 420 -12.82 -13.23 -37.44
CA TYR A 420 -12.06 -12.20 -36.75
C TYR A 420 -12.05 -12.46 -35.24
N ASP A 421 -10.86 -12.52 -34.67
CA ASP A 421 -10.63 -12.34 -33.24
C ASP A 421 -10.26 -10.89 -32.99
N HIS A 422 -10.97 -10.25 -32.06
CA HIS A 422 -10.79 -8.84 -31.76
C HIS A 422 -10.51 -8.65 -30.27
N THR A 423 -9.26 -8.33 -29.96
CA THR A 423 -8.75 -8.17 -28.59
C THR A 423 -8.60 -6.70 -28.23
N ALA A 424 -9.17 -6.30 -27.11
CA ALA A 424 -8.86 -5.04 -26.44
C ALA A 424 -7.93 -5.31 -25.24
N GLN A 425 -7.09 -4.34 -24.94
CA GLN A 425 -6.18 -4.34 -23.78
C GLN A 425 -6.46 -3.14 -22.90
N LEU A 426 -6.23 -3.30 -21.62
CA LEU A 426 -6.33 -2.27 -20.60
C LEU A 426 -4.98 -2.16 -19.88
N GLN A 427 -4.56 -0.94 -19.62
CA GLN A 427 -3.42 -0.63 -18.76
C GLN A 427 -3.89 0.33 -17.69
N VAL A 428 -3.34 0.24 -16.49
CA VAL A 428 -3.60 1.19 -15.41
C VAL A 428 -2.36 2.05 -15.25
N THR A 429 -2.50 3.35 -15.00
CA THR A 429 -1.34 4.19 -14.65
C THR A 429 -0.80 3.86 -13.25
N GLY A 430 -1.57 3.13 -12.44
CA GLY A 430 -1.15 2.49 -11.20
C GLY A 430 -0.60 1.07 -11.41
N PHE A 431 -0.70 0.24 -10.38
CA PHE A 431 -0.23 -1.14 -10.40
C PHE A 431 -1.41 -2.09 -10.17
N ASP A 432 -1.69 -2.90 -11.19
CA ASP A 432 -2.65 -4.01 -11.16
C ASP A 432 -1.90 -5.32 -11.35
N LEU A 433 -2.02 -6.21 -10.37
CA LEU A 433 -1.32 -7.48 -10.35
C LEU A 433 -2.07 -8.57 -11.14
N ASN A 434 -3.37 -8.42 -11.35
CA ASN A 434 -4.20 -9.36 -12.09
C ASN A 434 -4.20 -9.04 -13.59
N MET A 435 -3.03 -8.88 -14.22
CA MET A 435 -2.92 -8.51 -15.64
C MET A 435 -3.69 -9.44 -16.60
N ALA A 436 -4.09 -10.63 -16.17
CA ALA A 436 -4.90 -11.56 -16.95
C ALA A 436 -6.32 -11.03 -17.26
N ASN A 437 -6.91 -10.22 -16.39
CA ASN A 437 -8.24 -9.63 -16.59
C ASN A 437 -8.20 -8.28 -17.32
N ASN A 438 -7.00 -7.79 -17.65
CA ASN A 438 -6.75 -6.53 -18.35
C ASN A 438 -6.73 -6.70 -19.88
N GLN A 439 -7.31 -7.78 -20.38
CA GLN A 439 -7.51 -8.01 -21.80
C GLN A 439 -8.81 -8.79 -22.03
N ALA A 440 -9.49 -8.49 -23.12
CA ALA A 440 -10.70 -9.20 -23.50
C ALA A 440 -10.74 -9.41 -25.01
N THR A 441 -11.08 -10.62 -25.43
CA THR A 441 -11.15 -11.02 -26.84
C THR A 441 -12.57 -11.48 -27.17
N VAL A 442 -13.09 -11.00 -28.29
CA VAL A 442 -14.33 -11.49 -28.88
C VAL A 442 -14.09 -12.02 -30.29
N SER A 443 -14.79 -13.09 -30.66
CA SER A 443 -14.69 -13.72 -31.97
C SER A 443 -16.02 -13.60 -32.73
N TYR A 444 -15.96 -13.26 -34.02
CA TYR A 444 -17.13 -13.19 -34.88
C TYR A 444 -16.78 -13.42 -36.35
N ASP A 445 -17.79 -13.83 -37.13
CA ASP A 445 -17.67 -14.07 -38.56
C ASP A 445 -18.40 -13.00 -39.38
N ILE A 446 -17.77 -12.54 -40.46
CA ILE A 446 -18.40 -11.74 -41.50
C ILE A 446 -18.54 -12.59 -42.76
N MET A 447 -19.75 -12.74 -43.26
CA MET A 447 -20.08 -13.52 -44.46
C MET A 447 -20.40 -12.61 -45.66
N GLN A 448 -20.11 -13.09 -46.86
CA GLN A 448 -20.55 -12.39 -48.08
C GLN A 448 -22.07 -12.50 -48.26
N LYS A 449 -22.70 -11.41 -48.73
CA LYS A 449 -24.07 -11.45 -49.24
C LYS A 449 -24.09 -12.20 -50.58
N ILE A 450 -24.60 -13.42 -50.58
CA ILE A 450 -24.87 -14.16 -51.82
C ILE A 450 -26.24 -13.72 -52.35
N LEU A 451 -26.24 -12.87 -53.39
CA LEU A 451 -27.45 -12.56 -54.15
C LEU A 451 -27.62 -13.62 -55.24
N LEU A 452 -28.55 -14.57 -55.03
CA LEU A 452 -28.96 -15.49 -56.09
C LEU A 452 -29.80 -14.72 -57.12
N PRO A 453 -29.42 -14.71 -58.41
CA PRO A 453 -30.25 -14.09 -59.43
C PRO A 453 -31.57 -14.87 -59.57
N ILE A 454 -32.71 -14.20 -59.36
CA ILE A 454 -34.03 -14.75 -59.69
C ILE A 454 -34.12 -14.80 -61.22
N ILE A 455 -33.98 -16.00 -61.78
CA ILE A 455 -34.29 -16.25 -63.19
C ILE A 455 -35.80 -16.41 -63.30
N VAL A 456 -36.52 -15.30 -63.55
CA VAL A 456 -37.94 -15.37 -63.95
C VAL A 456 -37.97 -15.80 -65.42
N ARG A 457 -38.26 -17.08 -65.67
CA ARG A 457 -38.61 -17.54 -67.03
C ARG A 457 -39.98 -16.96 -67.41
N ARG A 458 -40.00 -16.19 -68.49
CA ARG A 458 -41.25 -15.77 -69.16
C ARG A 458 -41.84 -16.91 -69.97
#